data_AF-A0AA43HKT9-F1
#
_entry.id   AF-A0AA43HKT9-F1
#
_cell.length_a   1.000
_cell.length_b   1.000
_cell.length_c   1.000
_cell.angle_alpha   90.00
_cell.angle_beta   90.00
_cell.angle_gamma   90.00
#
_symmetry.space_group_name_H-M   'P 1'
#
loop_
_entity.id
_entity.type
_entity.pdbx_description
1 polymer ?
#
loop_
_entity_poly.entity_id
_entity_poly.type
_entity_poly.pdbx_seq_one_letter_code
_entity_poly.pdbx_strand_id
1 'polypeptide(L)'
;MRAAGKAWLSVVLVAAGIALLPGLLHLLGLAMVEGWPQPADRAPSGVAACSGEPRMGFQPMNPWSFTTRFFDPGALKKATDIEREAFWVARRHLMRQPQHDMLRWHLSSSALTIWITRHWSAAQIADTARKEDFCRAWSKRRVPGGPMKR
;
A
#
# COMPACT_ATOMS: atom_id res chain seq x y z
N MET A 1 16.13 43.00 -14.64
CA MET A 1 15.63 42.31 -13.41
C MET A 1 14.28 41.57 -13.58
N ARG A 2 13.46 41.82 -14.61
CA ARG A 2 12.12 41.18 -14.76
C ARG A 2 12.12 39.71 -15.22
N ALA A 3 13.12 39.25 -15.97
CA ALA A 3 13.18 37.88 -16.48
C ALA A 3 13.64 36.86 -15.41
N ALA A 4 14.65 37.21 -14.61
CA ALA A 4 15.16 36.38 -13.52
C ALA A 4 14.11 36.12 -12.43
N GLY A 5 13.27 37.12 -12.10
CA GLY A 5 12.16 36.95 -11.15
C GLY A 5 11.07 36.01 -11.67
N LYS A 6 10.73 36.08 -12.96
CA LYS A 6 9.76 35.16 -13.59
C LYS A 6 10.29 33.73 -13.69
N ALA A 7 11.58 33.57 -13.98
CA ALA A 7 12.23 32.25 -13.99
C ALA A 7 12.22 31.61 -12.60
N TRP A 8 12.54 32.37 -11.56
CA TRP A 8 12.46 31.90 -10.17
C TRP A 8 11.05 31.50 -9.75
N LEU A 9 10.04 32.31 -10.09
CA LEU A 9 8.63 31.97 -9.84
C LEU A 9 8.23 30.66 -10.53
N SER A 10 8.65 30.47 -11.78
CA SER A 10 8.38 29.22 -12.52
C SER A 10 9.01 28.01 -11.82
N VAL A 11 10.27 28.12 -11.41
CA VAL A 11 10.97 27.03 -10.69
C VAL A 11 10.27 26.70 -9.38
N VAL A 12 9.86 27.71 -8.61
CA VAL A 12 9.12 27.51 -7.35
C VAL A 12 7.78 26.82 -7.59
N LEU A 13 7.04 27.22 -8.63
CA LEU A 13 5.76 26.61 -8.97
C LEU A 13 5.92 25.15 -9.39
N VAL A 14 6.93 24.83 -10.21
CA VAL A 14 7.22 23.46 -10.61
C VAL A 14 7.63 22.62 -9.40
N ALA A 15 8.51 23.14 -8.54
CA ALA A 15 8.94 22.45 -7.33
C ALA A 15 7.75 22.19 -6.39
N ALA A 16 6.88 23.18 -6.18
CA ALA A 16 5.66 23.03 -5.39
C ALA A 16 4.71 21.99 -5.99
N GLY A 17 4.53 22.01 -7.32
CA GLY A 17 3.71 21.02 -8.02
C GLY A 17 4.21 19.59 -7.82
N ILE A 18 5.52 19.36 -8.00
CA ILE A 18 6.15 18.07 -7.73
C ILE A 18 6.00 17.69 -6.26
N ALA A 19 6.15 18.66 -5.35
CA ALA A 19 6.07 18.40 -3.92
C ALA A 19 4.66 18.01 -3.44
N LEU A 20 3.62 18.49 -4.11
CA LEU A 20 2.24 18.17 -3.75
C LEU A 20 1.73 16.90 -4.44
N LEU A 21 2.35 16.50 -5.56
CA LEU A 21 1.85 15.44 -6.42
C LEU A 21 1.61 14.10 -5.71
N PRO A 22 2.51 13.55 -4.86
CA PRO A 22 2.26 12.28 -4.17
C PRO A 22 1.05 12.35 -3.24
N GLY A 23 0.87 13.49 -2.55
CA GLY A 23 -0.26 13.72 -1.67
C GLY A 23 -1.57 13.83 -2.44
N LEU A 24 -1.59 14.57 -3.55
CA LEU A 24 -2.77 14.73 -4.41
C LEU A 24 -3.21 13.39 -5.03
N LEU A 25 -2.26 12.60 -5.53
CA LEU A 25 -2.53 11.26 -6.08
C LEU A 25 -3.07 10.31 -5.02
N HIS A 26 -2.55 10.38 -3.78
CA HIS A 26 -3.07 9.61 -2.67
C HIS A 26 -4.54 9.97 -2.34
N LEU A 27 -4.86 11.27 -2.27
CA LEU A 27 -6.23 11.74 -2.04
C LEU A 27 -7.18 11.33 -3.17
N LEU A 28 -6.72 11.47 -4.41
CA LEU A 28 -7.47 11.05 -5.60
C LEU A 28 -7.78 9.55 -5.57
N GLY A 29 -6.78 8.72 -5.24
CA GLY A 29 -6.95 7.27 -5.11
C GLY A 29 -7.94 6.87 -4.03
N LEU A 30 -7.97 7.58 -2.90
CA LEU A 30 -8.94 7.35 -1.82
C LEU A 30 -10.36 7.79 -2.19
N ALA A 31 -10.52 8.94 -2.87
CA ALA A 31 -11.82 9.43 -3.33
C ALA A 31 -12.52 8.46 -4.30
N MET A 32 -11.74 7.59 -4.96
CA MET A 32 -12.22 6.58 -5.89
C MET A 32 -12.60 5.25 -5.22
N VAL A 33 -12.33 5.06 -3.92
CA VAL A 33 -12.68 3.83 -3.19
C VAL A 33 -14.12 3.91 -2.70
N GLU A 34 -14.92 2.89 -3.01
CA GLU A 34 -16.29 2.80 -2.51
C GLU A 34 -16.30 2.11 -1.14
N GLY A 35 -16.71 2.84 -0.11
CA GLY A 35 -16.75 2.34 1.27
C GLY A 35 -15.38 2.04 1.87
N TRP A 36 -15.31 2.05 3.20
CA TRP A 36 -14.06 1.80 3.92
C TRP A 36 -13.96 0.33 4.30
N PRO A 37 -12.79 -0.32 4.12
CA PRO A 37 -12.57 -1.62 4.71
C PRO A 37 -12.67 -1.49 6.23
N GLN A 38 -13.21 -2.51 6.87
CA GLN A 38 -13.27 -2.60 8.34
C GLN A 38 -12.29 -3.67 8.82
N PRO A 39 -11.55 -3.42 9.91
CA PRO A 39 -10.72 -4.44 10.52
C PRO A 39 -11.59 -5.59 11.03
N ALA A 40 -11.05 -6.80 11.08
CA ALA A 40 -11.79 -7.95 11.61
C ALA A 40 -12.24 -7.71 13.07
N ASP A 41 -13.49 -8.05 13.40
CA ASP A 41 -14.14 -7.78 14.70
C ASP A 41 -13.58 -8.55 15.90
N ARG A 42 -12.49 -9.32 15.72
CA ARG A 42 -11.86 -10.07 16.81
C ARG A 42 -10.86 -9.20 17.55
N ALA A 43 -10.70 -9.50 18.85
CA ALA A 43 -9.60 -8.98 19.64
C ALA A 43 -8.27 -9.22 18.88
N PRO A 44 -7.47 -8.17 18.62
CA PRO A 44 -6.27 -8.31 17.80
C PRO A 44 -5.29 -9.30 18.43
N SER A 45 -4.88 -10.32 17.66
CA SER A 45 -4.10 -11.46 18.17
C SER A 45 -2.63 -11.12 18.46
N GLY A 46 -2.16 -9.95 18.02
CA GLY A 46 -0.78 -9.48 18.23
C GLY A 46 0.28 -10.23 17.43
N VAL A 47 -0.11 -11.16 16.55
CA VAL A 47 0.80 -12.04 15.80
C VAL A 47 0.68 -11.86 14.28
N ALA A 48 1.72 -12.25 13.54
CA ALA A 48 1.72 -12.20 12.07
C ALA A 48 0.63 -13.09 11.45
N ALA A 49 0.16 -12.74 10.24
CA ALA A 49 -0.99 -13.44 9.65
C ALA A 49 -0.72 -14.93 9.44
N CYS A 50 0.52 -15.30 9.04
CA CYS A 50 0.85 -16.66 8.61
C CYS A 50 1.86 -17.42 9.48
N SER A 51 2.78 -16.75 10.18
CA SER A 51 3.79 -17.43 11.01
C SER A 51 3.40 -17.53 12.48
N GLY A 52 2.43 -16.74 12.95
CA GLY A 52 2.07 -16.70 14.37
C GLY A 52 3.13 -16.02 15.25
N GLU A 53 4.18 -15.44 14.67
CA GLU A 53 5.22 -14.73 15.41
C GLU A 53 4.68 -13.40 15.97
N PRO A 54 5.12 -12.99 17.17
CA PRO A 54 4.75 -11.70 17.75
C PRO A 54 5.09 -10.55 16.80
N ARG A 55 4.14 -9.62 16.64
CA ARG A 55 4.38 -8.41 15.87
C ARG A 55 4.88 -7.28 16.74
N MET A 56 6.06 -6.79 16.39
CA MET A 56 6.49 -5.47 16.82
C MET A 56 5.87 -4.41 15.92
N GLY A 57 5.70 -3.20 16.47
CA GLY A 57 5.17 -2.05 15.73
C GLY A 57 5.92 -1.81 14.42
N PHE A 58 5.24 -1.14 13.47
CA PHE A 58 5.81 -0.83 12.17
C PHE A 58 5.73 0.67 11.92
N GLN A 59 6.58 1.17 11.02
CA GLN A 59 6.44 2.55 10.57
C GLN A 59 5.31 2.65 9.54
N PRO A 60 4.28 3.48 9.79
CA PRO A 60 3.23 3.74 8.82
C PRO A 60 3.81 4.23 7.50
N MET A 61 3.29 3.71 6.39
CA MET A 61 3.67 4.26 5.09
C MET A 61 3.13 5.69 4.95
N ASN A 62 3.91 6.54 4.29
CA ASN A 62 3.44 7.83 3.84
C ASN A 62 3.59 7.96 2.31
N PRO A 63 2.75 8.77 1.62
CA PRO A 63 2.76 8.88 0.16
C PRO A 63 4.14 9.18 -0.42
N TRP A 64 4.91 10.03 0.26
CA TRP A 64 6.25 10.40 -0.13
C TRP A 64 7.26 9.24 -0.05
N SER A 65 7.32 8.56 1.10
CA SER A 65 8.15 7.39 1.34
C SER A 65 7.83 6.23 0.41
N PHE A 66 6.59 6.16 -0.08
CA PHE A 66 6.19 5.21 -1.09
C PHE A 66 6.70 5.63 -2.47
N THR A 67 6.52 6.90 -2.86
CA THR A 67 7.01 7.42 -4.15
C THR A 67 8.53 7.42 -4.26
N THR A 68 9.29 7.67 -3.19
CA THR A 68 10.76 7.65 -3.25
C THR A 68 11.32 6.27 -3.56
N ARG A 69 10.60 5.18 -3.24
CA ARG A 69 11.02 3.81 -3.59
C ARG A 69 11.13 3.60 -5.09
N PHE A 70 10.37 4.32 -5.91
CA PHE A 70 10.47 4.20 -7.37
C PHE A 70 11.79 4.74 -7.93
N PHE A 71 12.51 5.56 -7.16
CA PHE A 71 13.83 6.07 -7.52
C PHE A 71 14.98 5.23 -6.94
N ASP A 72 14.68 4.24 -6.09
CA ASP A 72 15.64 3.27 -5.55
C ASP A 72 15.16 1.83 -5.81
N PRO A 73 15.70 1.16 -6.86
CA PRO A 73 15.36 -0.22 -7.19
C PRO A 73 15.57 -1.23 -6.04
N GLY A 74 16.48 -0.94 -5.12
CA GLY A 74 16.73 -1.75 -3.92
C GLY A 74 15.64 -1.61 -2.88
N ALA A 75 15.01 -0.44 -2.77
CA ALA A 75 13.93 -0.18 -1.81
C ALA A 75 12.60 -0.85 -2.22
N LEU A 76 12.32 -0.96 -3.53
CA LEU A 76 11.13 -1.67 -4.04
C LEU A 76 11.06 -3.14 -3.61
N LYS A 77 12.21 -3.81 -3.44
CA LYS A 77 12.27 -5.22 -3.05
C LYS A 77 12.06 -5.44 -1.54
N LYS A 78 12.18 -4.38 -0.73
CA LYS A 78 12.19 -4.43 0.74
C LYS A 78 10.82 -4.26 1.39
N ALA A 79 9.73 -4.52 0.66
CA ALA A 79 8.39 -4.44 1.24
C ALA A 79 8.28 -5.35 2.48
N THR A 80 7.82 -4.79 3.60
CA THR A 80 7.67 -5.55 4.85
C THR A 80 6.47 -6.50 4.75
N ASP A 81 6.42 -7.52 5.61
CA ASP A 81 5.27 -8.44 5.61
C ASP A 81 3.96 -7.71 5.94
N ILE A 82 4.02 -6.68 6.79
CA ILE A 82 2.87 -5.84 7.13
C ILE A 82 2.39 -5.05 5.90
N GLU A 83 3.31 -4.48 5.11
CA GLU A 83 2.95 -3.78 3.88
C GLU A 83 2.30 -4.72 2.86
N ARG A 84 2.80 -5.96 2.74
CA ARG A 84 2.25 -6.98 1.83
C ARG A 84 0.84 -7.41 2.27
N GLU A 85 0.62 -7.55 3.56
CA GLU A 85 -0.69 -7.89 4.12
C GLU A 85 -1.69 -6.74 3.97
N ALA A 86 -1.28 -5.51 4.29
CA ALA A 86 -2.11 -4.33 4.06
C ALA A 86 -2.47 -4.20 2.58
N PHE A 87 -1.51 -4.45 1.68
CA PHE A 87 -1.76 -4.44 0.24
C PHE A 87 -2.73 -5.54 -0.17
N TRP A 88 -2.63 -6.73 0.43
CA TRP A 88 -3.57 -7.81 0.19
C TRP A 88 -4.99 -7.47 0.63
N VAL A 89 -5.15 -6.88 1.82
CA VAL A 89 -6.45 -6.43 2.34
C VAL A 89 -7.05 -5.37 1.42
N ALA A 90 -6.27 -4.33 1.06
CA ALA A 90 -6.70 -3.29 0.13
C ALA A 90 -7.14 -3.89 -1.22
N ARG A 91 -6.32 -4.78 -1.78
CA ARG A 91 -6.61 -5.47 -3.03
C ARG A 91 -7.89 -6.28 -2.93
N ARG A 92 -8.10 -7.04 -1.85
CA ARG A 92 -9.32 -7.84 -1.70
C ARG A 92 -10.57 -7.00 -1.55
N HIS A 93 -10.49 -5.87 -0.85
CA HIS A 93 -11.58 -4.89 -0.79
C HIS A 93 -11.96 -4.39 -2.18
N LEU A 94 -10.97 -3.93 -2.97
CA LEU A 94 -11.21 -3.39 -4.31
C LEU A 94 -11.64 -4.44 -5.34
N MET A 95 -11.23 -5.70 -5.20
CA MET A 95 -11.70 -6.78 -6.07
C MET A 95 -13.19 -7.11 -5.91
N ARG A 96 -13.81 -6.69 -4.79
CA ARG A 96 -15.27 -6.85 -4.58
C ARG A 96 -16.07 -5.73 -5.23
N GLN A 97 -15.41 -4.65 -5.66
CA GLN A 97 -16.04 -3.48 -6.27
C GLN A 97 -16.01 -3.61 -7.80
N PRO A 98 -16.95 -2.98 -8.51
CA PRO A 98 -16.92 -2.96 -9.97
C PRO A 98 -15.64 -2.28 -10.48
N GLN A 99 -14.80 -3.06 -11.18
CA GLN A 99 -13.54 -2.56 -11.72
C GLN A 99 -13.79 -1.90 -13.07
N HIS A 100 -13.64 -0.58 -13.12
CA HIS A 100 -13.88 0.19 -14.34
C HIS A 100 -12.59 0.50 -15.11
N ASP A 101 -11.43 0.61 -14.43
CA ASP A 101 -10.16 0.95 -15.05
C ASP A 101 -8.93 0.44 -14.25
N MET A 102 -7.88 0.03 -14.96
CA MET A 102 -6.66 -0.55 -14.36
C MET A 102 -5.81 0.50 -13.64
N LEU A 103 -5.67 1.71 -14.20
CA LEU A 103 -4.90 2.79 -13.56
C LEU A 103 -5.58 3.22 -12.26
N ARG A 104 -6.91 3.41 -12.30
CA ARG A 104 -7.72 3.67 -11.11
C ARG A 104 -7.53 2.56 -10.08
N TRP A 105 -7.55 1.29 -10.50
CA TRP A 105 -7.36 0.17 -9.60
C TRP A 105 -5.99 0.20 -8.89
N HIS A 106 -4.90 0.45 -9.64
CA HIS A 106 -3.57 0.58 -9.04
C HIS A 106 -3.49 1.77 -8.08
N LEU A 107 -4.00 2.93 -8.49
CA LEU A 107 -3.97 4.15 -7.70
C LEU A 107 -4.74 3.97 -6.38
N SER A 108 -5.97 3.46 -6.46
CA SER A 108 -6.80 3.15 -5.30
C SER A 108 -6.19 2.05 -4.43
N SER A 109 -5.58 1.02 -5.02
CA SER A 109 -4.91 -0.05 -4.27
C SER A 109 -3.74 0.50 -3.45
N SER A 110 -2.87 1.30 -4.05
CA SER A 110 -1.75 1.94 -3.35
C SER A 110 -2.23 2.92 -2.29
N ALA A 111 -3.22 3.77 -2.61
CA ALA A 111 -3.75 4.75 -1.68
C ALA A 111 -4.41 4.09 -0.46
N LEU A 112 -5.23 3.06 -0.70
CA LEU A 112 -5.89 2.31 0.36
C LEU A 112 -4.88 1.53 1.22
N THR A 113 -3.82 1.01 0.63
CA THR A 113 -2.74 0.36 1.38
C THR A 113 -2.07 1.36 2.34
N ILE A 114 -1.71 2.55 1.85
CA ILE A 114 -1.13 3.63 2.68
C ILE A 114 -2.10 3.99 3.81
N TRP A 115 -3.39 4.17 3.50
CA TRP A 115 -4.39 4.49 4.50
C TRP A 115 -4.52 3.41 5.58
N ILE A 116 -4.60 2.13 5.20
CA ILE A 116 -4.64 0.99 6.15
C ILE A 116 -3.42 1.03 7.06
N THR A 117 -2.22 1.17 6.51
CA THR A 117 -0.98 1.22 7.30
C THR A 117 -0.88 2.42 8.24
N ARG A 118 -1.69 3.47 8.05
CA ARG A 118 -1.71 4.64 8.93
C ARG A 118 -2.78 4.59 10.01
N HIS A 119 -3.87 3.87 9.76
CA HIS A 119 -5.04 3.88 10.63
C HIS A 119 -5.26 2.57 11.37
N TRP A 120 -4.66 1.47 10.91
CA TRP A 120 -4.82 0.16 11.53
C TRP A 120 -3.56 -0.26 12.27
N SER A 121 -3.75 -0.98 13.37
CA SER A 121 -2.65 -1.61 14.09
C SER A 121 -2.08 -2.80 13.30
N ALA A 122 -0.84 -3.16 13.60
CA ALA A 122 -0.18 -4.31 12.98
C ALA A 122 -0.97 -5.62 13.14
N ALA A 123 -1.67 -5.76 14.27
CA ALA A 123 -2.50 -6.90 14.60
C ALA A 123 -3.83 -6.88 13.82
N GLN A 124 -4.50 -5.72 13.71
CA GLN A 124 -5.69 -5.58 12.87
C GLN A 124 -5.40 -5.92 11.40
N ILE A 125 -4.25 -5.48 10.88
CA ILE A 125 -3.80 -5.83 9.52
C ILE A 125 -3.59 -7.34 9.40
N ALA A 126 -2.89 -7.96 10.36
CA ALA A 126 -2.61 -9.40 10.36
C ALA A 126 -3.88 -10.24 10.37
N ASP A 127 -4.79 -9.95 11.28
CA ASP A 127 -6.01 -10.72 11.48
C ASP A 127 -6.97 -10.56 10.30
N THR A 128 -7.05 -9.34 9.75
CA THR A 128 -7.85 -9.10 8.54
C THR A 128 -7.23 -9.79 7.33
N ALA A 129 -5.92 -9.73 7.15
CA ALA A 129 -5.23 -10.45 6.07
C ALA A 129 -5.43 -11.96 6.17
N ARG A 130 -5.39 -12.52 7.40
CA ARG A 130 -5.69 -13.94 7.66
C ARG A 130 -7.14 -14.29 7.29
N LYS A 131 -8.12 -13.47 7.68
CA LYS A 131 -9.53 -13.61 7.30
C LYS A 131 -9.72 -13.58 5.78
N GLU A 132 -8.91 -12.80 5.08
CA GLU A 132 -8.93 -12.60 3.63
C GLU A 132 -8.09 -13.62 2.83
N ASP A 133 -7.80 -14.80 3.40
CA ASP A 133 -7.04 -15.89 2.78
C ASP A 133 -5.60 -15.52 2.34
N PHE A 134 -4.98 -14.51 2.95
CA PHE A 134 -3.61 -14.08 2.59
C PHE A 134 -2.61 -15.24 2.61
N CYS A 135 -2.63 -16.06 3.66
CA CYS A 135 -1.65 -17.14 3.84
C CYS A 135 -1.75 -18.24 2.79
N ARG A 136 -2.97 -18.54 2.32
CA ARG A 136 -3.20 -19.51 1.24
C ARG A 136 -2.69 -18.97 -0.10
N ALA A 137 -2.88 -17.68 -0.36
CA ALA A 137 -2.37 -17.05 -1.57
C ALA A 137 -0.85 -16.87 -1.54
N TRP A 138 -0.29 -16.59 -0.36
CA TRP A 138 1.14 -16.39 -0.15
C TRP A 138 1.92 -17.71 -0.15
N SER A 139 1.36 -18.79 0.41
CA SER A 139 1.98 -20.12 0.39
C SER A 139 2.10 -20.67 -1.04
N LYS A 140 1.07 -20.50 -1.88
CA LYS A 140 1.12 -20.86 -3.31
C LYS A 140 2.22 -20.12 -4.09
N ARG A 141 2.61 -18.92 -3.65
CA ARG A 141 3.67 -18.12 -4.27
C ARG A 141 5.08 -18.50 -3.79
N ARG A 142 5.18 -19.20 -2.65
CA ARG A 142 6.44 -19.65 -2.04
C ARG A 142 6.85 -21.08 -2.40
N VAL A 143 6.06 -21.83 -3.17
CA VAL A 143 6.50 -23.14 -3.70
C VAL A 143 7.51 -22.87 -4.84
N PRO A 144 8.83 -23.09 -4.63
CA PRO A 144 9.76 -23.17 -5.75
C PRO A 144 9.40 -24.46 -6.50
N GLY A 145 9.45 -24.43 -7.83
CA GLY A 145 8.95 -25.49 -8.71
C GLY A 145 8.98 -26.90 -8.11
N GLY A 146 7.79 -27.50 -7.94
CA GLY A 146 7.70 -28.94 -7.82
C GLY A 146 8.41 -29.59 -9.01
N PRO A 147 9.06 -30.74 -8.83
CA PRO A 147 9.92 -31.32 -9.85
C PRO A 147 9.14 -31.49 -11.16
N MET A 148 9.62 -30.87 -12.24
CA MET A 148 9.25 -31.27 -13.59
C MET A 148 9.66 -32.73 -13.71
N LYS A 149 8.68 -33.63 -13.70
CA LYS A 149 8.87 -35.01 -14.15
C LYS A 149 9.35 -34.94 -15.60
N ARG A 150 10.60 -35.32 -15.82
CA ARG A 150 11.04 -35.87 -17.12
C ARG A 150 10.56 -37.32 -17.20
#